data_AF-A0A2V8GBA3-F1
#
_entry.id   AF-A0A2V8GBA3-F1
#
_cell.length_a   1.000
_cell.length_b   1.000
_cell.length_c   1.000
_cell.angle_alpha   90.00
_cell.angle_beta   90.00
_cell.angle_gamma   90.00
#
_symmetry.space_group_name_H-M   'P 1'
#
loop_
_entity.id
_entity.type
_entity.pdbx_description
1 polymer ?
#
loop_
_entity_poly.entity_id
_entity_poly.type
_entity_poly.pdbx_seq_one_letter_code
_entity_poly.pdbx_strand_id
1 'polypeptide(L)'
;MSRVRKSLLAAATLALLALFAQPARAQQLASEERLCDPSFEDCRADILTYIQQEQVGIDVAFWMMSDARYSNALVAAWQRGVPVRVLMDPRCVSSHPACQTANDQLRDAGIPMRYRAINGILHWKMFLFSGQQQVEFSGANLVPFEFVPEIPYVNYTDEVIYYTNQTSIVNSFMTKFDDLWTSATEFANYANVNGPLVRNYPTFPIDPEMNFPPDDSYRARSIAAYAAETQKMDVFMFRITDLQQTNAVLAVLGRGVPVRLITDET
;
A
#
# COMPACT_ATOMS: atom_id res chain seq x y z
N MET A 1 -35.92 -26.81 -48.60
CA MET A 1 -35.53 -27.42 -47.31
C MET A 1 -34.08 -27.10 -46.86
N SER A 2 -33.42 -26.03 -47.35
CA SER A 2 -31.99 -25.76 -47.07
C SER A 2 -31.73 -24.59 -46.08
N ARG A 3 -32.59 -23.57 -46.02
CA ARG A 3 -32.37 -22.39 -45.14
C ARG A 3 -32.80 -22.59 -43.67
N VAL A 4 -33.80 -23.42 -43.41
CA VAL A 4 -34.32 -23.66 -42.04
C VAL A 4 -33.33 -24.48 -41.19
N ARG A 5 -32.63 -25.46 -41.79
CA ARG A 5 -31.62 -26.26 -41.08
C ARG A 5 -30.39 -25.46 -40.66
N LYS A 6 -29.94 -24.49 -41.48
CA LYS A 6 -28.80 -23.61 -41.12
C LYS A 6 -29.13 -22.66 -39.96
N SER A 7 -30.38 -22.23 -39.85
CA SER A 7 -30.84 -21.32 -38.79
C SER A 7 -30.94 -22.02 -37.43
N LEU A 8 -31.37 -23.29 -37.41
CA LEU A 8 -31.44 -24.11 -36.20
C LEU A 8 -30.05 -24.51 -35.67
N LEU A 9 -29.08 -24.77 -36.56
CA LEU A 9 -27.69 -25.06 -36.19
C LEU A 9 -26.97 -23.84 -35.58
N ALA A 10 -27.23 -22.63 -36.09
CA ALA A 10 -26.67 -21.38 -35.56
C ALA A 10 -27.28 -20.99 -34.20
N ALA A 11 -28.60 -21.19 -34.01
CA ALA A 11 -29.26 -20.95 -32.73
C ALA A 11 -28.80 -21.95 -31.64
N ALA A 12 -28.55 -23.20 -32.01
CA ALA A 12 -28.02 -24.21 -31.09
C ALA A 12 -26.57 -23.89 -30.64
N THR A 13 -25.73 -23.34 -31.52
CA THR A 13 -24.35 -22.95 -31.16
C THR A 13 -24.29 -21.71 -30.26
N LEU A 14 -25.18 -20.73 -30.47
CA LEU A 14 -25.31 -19.57 -29.58
C LEU A 14 -25.84 -19.94 -28.19
N ALA A 15 -26.78 -20.89 -28.10
CA ALA A 15 -27.28 -21.40 -26.82
C ALA A 15 -26.24 -22.23 -26.06
N LEU A 16 -25.39 -22.99 -26.76
CA LEU A 16 -24.28 -23.76 -26.15
C LEU A 16 -23.15 -22.86 -25.62
N LEU A 17 -22.86 -21.72 -26.26
CA LEU A 17 -21.86 -20.76 -25.76
C LEU A 17 -22.32 -20.02 -24.49
N ALA A 18 -23.62 -19.80 -24.32
CA ALA A 18 -24.18 -19.20 -23.09
C ALA A 18 -24.20 -20.16 -21.89
N LEU A 19 -24.16 -21.48 -22.13
CA LEU A 19 -24.17 -22.50 -21.06
C LEU A 19 -22.78 -22.77 -20.45
N PHE A 20 -21.70 -22.31 -21.09
CA PHE A 20 -20.32 -22.44 -20.58
C PHE A 20 -19.68 -21.12 -20.12
N ALA A 21 -20.40 -19.99 -20.24
CA ALA A 21 -19.99 -18.74 -19.61
C ALA A 21 -20.37 -18.79 -18.12
N GLN A 22 -19.64 -19.60 -17.34
CA GLN A 22 -19.63 -19.38 -15.90
C GLN A 22 -19.06 -17.97 -15.70
N PRO A 23 -19.76 -17.04 -15.00
CA PRO A 23 -19.12 -15.81 -14.59
C PRO A 23 -17.88 -16.24 -13.81
N ALA A 24 -16.71 -15.75 -14.22
CA ALA A 24 -15.51 -15.92 -13.41
C ALA A 24 -15.91 -15.46 -12.00
N ARG A 25 -15.98 -16.40 -11.05
CA ARG A 25 -16.18 -16.03 -9.65
C ARG A 25 -15.03 -15.09 -9.36
N ALA A 26 -15.35 -13.80 -9.14
CA ALA A 26 -14.37 -12.87 -8.62
C ALA A 26 -13.74 -13.55 -7.40
N GLN A 27 -12.42 -13.68 -7.39
CA GLN A 27 -11.70 -14.28 -6.28
C GLN A 27 -11.94 -13.40 -5.07
N GLN A 28 -12.97 -13.72 -4.29
CA GLN A 28 -13.34 -12.93 -3.13
C GLN A 28 -12.25 -13.17 -2.09
N LEU A 29 -11.36 -12.20 -1.93
CA LEU A 29 -10.52 -12.16 -0.75
C LEU A 29 -11.46 -12.03 0.44
N ALA A 30 -11.34 -12.95 1.40
CA ALA A 30 -11.90 -12.67 2.70
C ALA A 30 -11.20 -11.41 3.22
N SER A 31 -11.96 -10.46 3.77
CA SER A 31 -11.39 -9.29 4.42
C SER A 31 -10.61 -9.80 5.64
N GLU A 32 -9.32 -10.01 5.46
CA GLU A 32 -8.47 -10.70 6.41
C GLU A 32 -7.36 -9.77 6.89
N GLU A 33 -7.15 -9.86 8.19
CA GLU A 33 -5.89 -9.58 8.86
C GLU A 33 -4.82 -10.53 8.29
N ARG A 34 -3.86 -10.00 7.54
CA ARG A 34 -2.78 -10.80 6.95
C ARG A 34 -1.47 -10.04 7.01
N LEU A 35 -0.49 -10.63 7.69
CA LEU A 35 0.91 -10.29 7.53
C LEU A 35 1.47 -11.20 6.43
N CYS A 36 1.85 -10.63 5.29
CA CYS A 36 2.39 -11.37 4.16
C CYS A 36 3.91 -11.41 4.20
N ASP A 37 4.49 -12.59 3.96
CA ASP A 37 5.93 -12.81 3.98
C ASP A 37 6.49 -12.80 2.54
N PRO A 38 7.13 -11.69 2.09
CA PRO A 38 7.66 -11.59 0.73
C PRO A 38 8.89 -12.47 0.49
N SER A 39 9.38 -13.21 1.48
CA SER A 39 10.46 -14.19 1.27
C SER A 39 10.00 -15.41 0.49
N PHE A 40 8.71 -15.74 0.48
CA PHE A 40 8.18 -16.87 -0.29
C PHE A 40 6.78 -16.67 -0.87
N GLU A 41 6.05 -15.63 -0.48
CA GLU A 41 4.69 -15.34 -0.95
C GLU A 41 4.66 -14.29 -2.08
N ASP A 42 3.61 -14.31 -2.92
CA ASP A 42 3.28 -13.16 -3.78
C ASP A 42 2.40 -12.20 -2.97
N CYS A 43 3.03 -11.23 -2.31
CA CYS A 43 2.34 -10.20 -1.55
C CYS A 43 1.74 -9.11 -2.42
N ARG A 44 1.95 -9.11 -3.75
CA ARG A 44 1.31 -8.14 -4.67
C ARG A 44 -0.09 -8.59 -5.07
N ALA A 45 -0.34 -9.90 -5.15
CA ALA A 45 -1.57 -10.47 -5.69
C ALA A 45 -2.84 -9.92 -5.01
N ASP A 46 -2.77 -9.71 -3.69
CA ASP A 46 -3.89 -9.19 -2.91
C ASP A 46 -4.22 -7.73 -3.29
N ILE A 47 -3.22 -6.84 -3.36
CA ILE A 47 -3.39 -5.45 -3.82
C ILE A 47 -4.05 -5.42 -5.21
N LEU A 48 -3.56 -6.21 -6.17
CA LEU A 48 -4.11 -6.21 -7.53
C LEU A 48 -5.57 -6.68 -7.55
N THR A 49 -5.90 -7.66 -6.70
CA THR A 49 -7.27 -8.16 -6.55
C THR A 49 -8.18 -7.10 -5.92
N TYR A 50 -7.72 -6.43 -4.86
CA TYR A 50 -8.45 -5.34 -4.22
C TYR A 50 -8.67 -4.16 -5.19
N ILE A 51 -7.67 -3.77 -5.98
CA ILE A 51 -7.82 -2.73 -7.03
C ILE A 51 -8.85 -3.16 -8.08
N GLN A 52 -8.86 -4.42 -8.48
CA GLN A 52 -9.81 -4.94 -9.46
C GLN A 52 -11.26 -4.91 -8.93
N GLN A 53 -11.44 -5.19 -7.64
CA GLN A 53 -12.76 -5.36 -7.00
C GLN A 53 -13.35 -4.07 -6.43
N GLU A 54 -12.52 -3.05 -6.15
CA GLU A 54 -12.98 -1.79 -5.59
C GLU A 54 -14.03 -1.09 -6.46
N GLN A 55 -15.05 -0.51 -5.82
CA GLN A 55 -16.19 0.14 -6.48
C GLN A 55 -16.45 1.57 -5.99
N VAL A 56 -15.83 2.00 -4.89
CA VAL A 56 -16.10 3.27 -4.22
C VAL A 56 -14.93 4.24 -4.37
N GLY A 57 -13.71 3.81 -4.06
CA GLY A 57 -12.53 4.68 -4.13
C GLY A 57 -11.24 4.00 -3.72
N ILE A 58 -10.13 4.46 -4.30
CA ILE A 58 -8.79 4.00 -3.99
C ILE A 58 -7.92 5.21 -3.64
N ASP A 59 -7.32 5.18 -2.47
CA ASP A 59 -6.28 6.11 -2.06
C ASP A 59 -4.96 5.37 -1.99
N VAL A 60 -3.93 5.91 -2.62
CA VAL A 60 -2.60 5.30 -2.64
C VAL A 60 -1.55 6.35 -2.31
N ALA A 61 -0.63 5.99 -1.42
CA ALA A 61 0.56 6.78 -1.13
C ALA A 61 1.81 5.93 -1.38
N PHE A 62 2.85 6.51 -1.99
CA PHE A 62 4.12 5.84 -2.19
C PHE A 62 5.29 6.81 -2.30
N TRP A 63 6.48 6.36 -1.86
CA TRP A 63 7.73 7.03 -2.25
C TRP A 63 8.13 6.70 -3.69
N MET A 64 8.13 5.40 -4.00
CA MET A 64 8.61 4.84 -5.26
C MET A 64 7.61 3.82 -5.81
N MET A 65 7.42 3.86 -7.13
CA MET A 65 6.69 2.85 -7.89
C MET A 65 7.44 2.58 -9.19
N SER A 66 7.79 1.32 -9.47
CA SER A 66 8.37 0.91 -10.76
C SER A 66 7.77 -0.40 -11.29
N ASP A 67 6.96 -1.10 -10.48
CA ASP A 67 6.18 -2.23 -10.96
C ASP A 67 4.94 -1.73 -11.70
N ALA A 68 4.98 -1.82 -13.04
CA ALA A 68 3.91 -1.37 -13.92
C ALA A 68 2.57 -2.09 -13.67
N ARG A 69 2.54 -3.24 -12.97
CA ARG A 69 1.28 -3.91 -12.61
C ARG A 69 0.41 -3.03 -11.71
N TYR A 70 1.01 -2.28 -10.78
CA TYR A 70 0.26 -1.36 -9.92
C TYR A 70 -0.29 -0.18 -10.70
N SER A 71 0.55 0.52 -11.49
CA SER A 71 0.09 1.66 -12.29
C SER A 71 -0.95 1.25 -13.32
N ASN A 72 -0.78 0.11 -14.01
CA ASN A 72 -1.78 -0.44 -14.92
C ASN A 72 -3.12 -0.71 -14.22
N ALA A 73 -3.09 -1.32 -13.03
CA ALA A 73 -4.30 -1.63 -12.27
C ALA A 73 -5.02 -0.37 -11.80
N LEU A 74 -4.28 0.64 -11.32
CA LEU A 74 -4.84 1.94 -10.91
C LEU A 74 -5.46 2.69 -12.10
N VAL A 75 -4.79 2.72 -13.25
CA VAL A 75 -5.34 3.29 -14.48
C VAL A 75 -6.60 2.54 -14.92
N ALA A 76 -6.61 1.21 -14.83
CA ALA A 76 -7.79 0.42 -15.14
C ALA A 76 -8.94 0.71 -14.16
N ALA A 77 -8.68 0.89 -12.87
CA ALA A 77 -9.70 1.28 -11.89
C ALA A 77 -10.29 2.67 -12.19
N TRP A 78 -9.42 3.64 -12.48
CA TRP A 78 -9.81 4.98 -12.90
C TRP A 78 -10.70 4.96 -14.16
N GLN A 79 -10.33 4.18 -15.17
CA GLN A 79 -11.11 4.02 -16.40
C GLN A 79 -12.46 3.33 -16.18
N ARG A 80 -12.59 2.48 -15.15
CA ARG A 80 -13.88 1.91 -14.71
C ARG A 80 -14.75 2.92 -13.96
N GLY A 81 -14.24 4.11 -13.67
CA GLY A 81 -14.95 5.16 -12.93
C GLY A 81 -14.76 5.10 -11.41
N VAL A 82 -13.85 4.25 -10.91
CA VAL A 82 -13.47 4.25 -9.49
C VAL A 82 -12.55 5.45 -9.25
N PRO A 83 -12.90 6.40 -8.36
CA PRO A 83 -12.02 7.50 -8.01
C PRO A 83 -10.69 6.99 -7.46
N VAL A 84 -9.58 7.55 -7.95
CA VAL A 84 -8.23 7.27 -7.45
C VAL A 84 -7.58 8.57 -7.01
N ARG A 85 -6.98 8.61 -5.81
CA ARG A 85 -6.14 9.73 -5.35
C ARG A 85 -4.74 9.24 -5.03
N VAL A 86 -3.74 9.97 -5.53
CA VAL A 86 -2.33 9.59 -5.38
C VAL A 86 -1.57 10.63 -4.57
N LEU A 87 -0.92 10.20 -3.50
CA LEU A 87 0.15 10.94 -2.82
C LEU A 87 1.50 10.33 -3.21
N MET A 88 2.38 11.13 -3.79
CA MET A 88 3.68 10.64 -4.29
C MET A 88 4.82 11.61 -4.00
N ASP A 89 6.04 11.23 -4.35
CA ASP A 89 7.18 12.14 -4.28
C ASP A 89 7.99 12.08 -5.58
N PRO A 90 7.98 13.14 -6.41
CA PRO A 90 8.68 13.13 -7.69
C PRO A 90 10.21 13.10 -7.51
N ARG A 91 10.72 13.39 -6.30
CA ARG A 91 12.16 13.33 -6.00
C ARG A 91 12.70 11.90 -6.07
N CYS A 92 11.85 10.88 -6.06
CA CYS A 92 12.28 9.49 -6.27
C CYS A 92 13.05 9.31 -7.58
N VAL A 93 12.73 10.06 -8.64
CA VAL A 93 13.35 9.95 -9.96
C VAL A 93 14.85 10.28 -9.92
N SER A 94 15.27 11.12 -8.96
CA SER A 94 16.69 11.51 -8.84
C SER A 94 17.59 10.35 -8.42
N SER A 95 17.11 9.45 -7.56
CA SER A 95 17.84 8.25 -7.11
C SER A 95 17.39 6.98 -7.83
N HIS A 96 16.16 6.97 -8.36
CA HIS A 96 15.54 5.81 -8.99
C HIS A 96 14.78 6.23 -10.27
N PRO A 97 15.49 6.40 -11.40
CA PRO A 97 14.89 6.89 -12.65
C PRO A 97 13.70 6.06 -13.16
N ALA A 98 13.65 4.77 -12.79
CA ALA A 98 12.55 3.87 -13.14
C ALA A 98 11.18 4.33 -12.61
N CYS A 99 11.14 5.20 -11.58
CA CYS A 99 9.90 5.75 -11.06
C CYS A 99 9.20 6.73 -12.01
N GLN A 100 9.93 7.32 -12.97
CA GLN A 100 9.37 8.31 -13.90
C GLN A 100 8.21 7.72 -14.72
N THR A 101 8.38 6.49 -15.23
CA THR A 101 7.40 5.83 -16.10
C THR A 101 6.03 5.67 -15.40
N ALA A 102 6.02 5.21 -14.15
CA ALA A 102 4.77 5.04 -13.40
C ALA A 102 4.10 6.39 -13.09
N ASN A 103 4.89 7.40 -12.73
CA ASN A 103 4.39 8.74 -12.45
C ASN A 103 3.76 9.38 -13.69
N ASP A 104 4.43 9.27 -14.85
CA ASP A 104 3.91 9.75 -16.13
C ASP A 104 2.64 9.01 -16.53
N GLN A 105 2.61 7.69 -16.38
CA GLN A 105 1.44 6.89 -16.71
C GLN A 105 0.19 7.30 -15.90
N LEU A 106 0.33 7.50 -14.59
CA LEU A 106 -0.78 7.94 -13.73
C LEU A 106 -1.24 9.36 -14.09
N ARG A 107 -0.29 10.28 -14.32
CA ARG A 107 -0.57 11.65 -14.77
C ARG A 107 -1.34 11.64 -16.09
N ASP A 108 -0.84 10.92 -17.08
CA ASP A 108 -1.36 10.93 -18.45
C ASP A 108 -2.73 10.25 -18.54
N ALA A 109 -3.04 9.33 -17.61
CA ALA A 109 -4.38 8.76 -17.45
C ALA A 109 -5.41 9.73 -16.84
N GLY A 110 -4.98 10.91 -16.38
CA GLY A 110 -5.85 11.91 -15.78
C GLY A 110 -6.10 11.72 -14.29
N ILE A 111 -5.32 10.87 -13.60
CA ILE A 111 -5.49 10.60 -12.17
C ILE A 111 -5.04 11.81 -11.35
N PRO A 112 -5.83 12.29 -10.36
CA PRO A 112 -5.42 13.32 -9.43
C PRO A 112 -4.23 12.90 -8.56
N MET A 113 -3.16 13.70 -8.59
CA MET A 113 -1.90 13.44 -7.89
C MET A 113 -1.45 14.68 -7.11
N ARG A 114 -1.03 14.49 -5.87
CA ARG A 114 -0.34 15.49 -5.05
C ARG A 114 1.00 14.96 -4.60
N TYR A 115 1.93 15.87 -4.32
CA TYR A 115 3.27 15.51 -3.89
C TYR A 115 3.69 16.22 -2.60
N ARG A 116 4.59 15.59 -1.85
CA ARG A 116 5.17 16.20 -0.64
C ARG A 116 6.07 17.38 -1.03
N ALA A 117 5.69 18.58 -0.58
CA ALA A 117 6.30 19.85 -0.99
C ALA A 117 7.37 20.36 -0.01
N ILE A 118 7.49 19.75 1.16
CA ILE A 118 8.43 20.14 2.21
C ILE A 118 9.64 19.19 2.30
N ASN A 119 10.57 19.50 3.21
CA ASN A 119 11.74 18.66 3.49
C ASN A 119 11.33 17.26 3.98
N GLY A 120 12.20 16.29 3.70
CA GLY A 120 11.93 14.87 3.89
C GLY A 120 11.06 14.30 2.76
N ILE A 121 11.28 13.03 2.42
CA ILE A 121 10.54 12.31 1.39
C ILE A 121 9.17 11.83 1.92
N LEU A 122 8.21 11.55 1.03
CA LEU A 122 7.00 10.80 1.39
C LEU A 122 7.37 9.31 1.60
N HIS A 123 7.89 8.95 2.76
CA HIS A 123 8.26 7.56 3.08
C HIS A 123 7.07 6.76 3.63
N TRP A 124 5.95 6.78 2.91
CA TRP A 124 4.71 6.12 3.30
C TRP A 124 4.20 5.29 2.12
N LYS A 125 3.93 4.00 2.35
CA LYS A 125 3.41 3.08 1.34
C LYS A 125 2.15 2.43 1.85
N MET A 126 1.07 2.67 1.13
CA MET A 126 -0.23 2.14 1.48
C MET A 126 -1.17 2.15 0.27
N PHE A 127 -2.13 1.23 0.31
CA PHE A 127 -3.37 1.27 -0.46
C PHE A 127 -4.55 1.25 0.49
N LEU A 128 -5.48 2.18 0.34
CA LEU A 128 -6.75 2.21 1.05
C LEU A 128 -7.90 2.03 0.06
N PHE A 129 -8.71 1.01 0.31
CA PHE A 129 -9.84 0.58 -0.51
C PHE A 129 -11.14 0.92 0.21
N SER A 130 -11.77 2.05 -0.16
CA SER A 130 -12.87 2.65 0.60
C SER A 130 -14.08 1.73 0.72
N GLY A 131 -14.52 1.14 -0.40
CA GLY A 131 -15.72 0.30 -0.44
C GLY A 131 -15.51 -1.04 0.23
N GLN A 132 -14.27 -1.53 0.21
CA GLN A 132 -13.89 -2.80 0.81
C GLN A 132 -13.52 -2.67 2.30
N GLN A 133 -13.42 -1.45 2.85
CA GLN A 133 -12.96 -1.21 4.22
C GLN A 133 -11.64 -1.93 4.51
N GLN A 134 -10.69 -1.84 3.58
CA GLN A 134 -9.43 -2.56 3.63
C GLN A 134 -8.28 -1.57 3.45
N VAL A 135 -7.21 -1.77 4.22
CA VAL A 135 -5.94 -1.09 4.00
C VAL A 135 -4.81 -2.12 3.86
N GLU A 136 -3.92 -1.87 2.91
CA GLU A 136 -2.55 -2.39 2.90
C GLU A 136 -1.63 -1.26 3.34
N PHE A 137 -0.66 -1.57 4.21
CA PHE A 137 0.46 -0.68 4.47
C PHE A 137 1.72 -1.48 4.79
N SER A 138 2.86 -0.92 4.42
CA SER A 138 4.12 -1.65 4.44
C SER A 138 5.36 -0.76 4.52
N GLY A 139 6.51 -1.39 4.74
CA GLY A 139 7.82 -0.80 4.47
C GLY A 139 8.15 -0.75 2.97
N ALA A 140 7.57 -1.67 2.20
CA ALA A 140 7.83 -1.93 0.80
C ALA A 140 7.45 -0.77 -0.14
N ASN A 141 8.38 -0.34 -0.97
CA ASN A 141 8.14 0.39 -2.20
C ASN A 141 7.41 -0.47 -3.23
N LEU A 142 6.67 0.17 -4.14
CA LEU A 142 5.87 -0.49 -5.16
C LEU A 142 6.75 -0.92 -6.36
N VAL A 143 7.76 -1.72 -6.07
CA VAL A 143 8.74 -2.28 -7.00
C VAL A 143 8.67 -3.81 -6.96
N PRO A 144 9.04 -4.53 -8.04
CA PRO A 144 8.67 -5.94 -8.17
C PRO A 144 9.18 -6.87 -7.06
N PHE A 145 10.42 -6.67 -6.60
CA PHE A 145 11.14 -7.59 -5.71
C PHE A 145 10.87 -7.34 -4.21
N GLU A 146 10.21 -6.25 -3.86
CA GLU A 146 9.84 -5.94 -2.47
C GLU A 146 8.49 -6.56 -2.08
N PHE A 147 7.68 -6.99 -3.07
CA PHE A 147 6.40 -7.68 -2.82
C PHE A 147 6.41 -9.16 -3.22
N VAL A 148 7.35 -9.58 -4.06
CA VAL A 148 7.38 -10.95 -4.60
C VAL A 148 8.84 -11.41 -4.77
N PRO A 149 9.22 -12.58 -4.25
CA PRO A 149 10.55 -13.13 -4.47
C PRO A 149 10.66 -13.60 -5.93
N GLU A 150 11.83 -13.47 -6.55
CA GLU A 150 12.05 -14.11 -7.86
C GLU A 150 12.19 -15.64 -7.72
N ILE A 151 12.84 -16.08 -6.64
CA ILE A 151 12.97 -17.45 -6.16
C ILE A 151 12.77 -17.40 -4.63
N PRO A 152 11.81 -18.16 -4.06
CA PRO A 152 11.58 -18.20 -2.62
C PRO A 152 12.86 -18.40 -1.82
N TYR A 153 13.05 -17.54 -0.81
CA TYR A 153 14.18 -17.50 0.12
C TYR A 153 15.56 -17.21 -0.50
N VAL A 154 15.64 -16.80 -1.77
CA VAL A 154 16.93 -16.54 -2.45
C VAL A 154 17.12 -15.06 -2.79
N ASN A 155 16.14 -14.44 -3.43
CA ASN A 155 16.20 -13.06 -3.93
C ASN A 155 14.88 -12.37 -3.67
N TYR A 156 14.77 -11.87 -2.45
CA TYR A 156 13.66 -11.11 -1.91
C TYR A 156 14.19 -9.93 -1.13
N THR A 157 13.36 -8.92 -0.90
CA THR A 157 13.59 -7.93 0.14
C THR A 157 12.70 -8.26 1.33
N ASP A 158 13.29 -8.31 2.51
CA ASP A 158 12.56 -8.53 3.75
C ASP A 158 11.78 -7.24 4.08
N GLU A 159 10.46 -7.29 3.91
CA GLU A 159 9.56 -6.17 4.13
C GLU A 159 8.37 -6.61 4.99
N VAL A 160 7.93 -5.72 5.87
CA VAL A 160 6.68 -5.91 6.62
C VAL A 160 5.54 -5.46 5.73
N ILE A 161 4.75 -6.41 5.21
CA ILE A 161 3.59 -6.13 4.36
C ILE A 161 2.32 -6.61 5.05
N TYR A 162 1.45 -5.66 5.39
CA TYR A 162 0.31 -5.97 6.24
C TYR A 162 -0.99 -5.46 5.64
N TYR A 163 -1.99 -6.34 5.70
CA TYR A 163 -3.36 -6.14 5.25
C TYR A 163 -4.28 -6.22 6.45
N THR A 164 -5.19 -5.26 6.58
CA THR A 164 -6.20 -5.28 7.64
C THR A 164 -7.51 -4.61 7.20
N ASN A 165 -8.60 -5.16 7.69
CA ASN A 165 -9.94 -4.57 7.66
C ASN A 165 -10.40 -4.10 9.06
N GLN A 166 -9.50 -4.10 10.05
CA GLN A 166 -9.82 -3.64 11.40
C GLN A 166 -10.26 -2.17 11.30
N THR A 167 -11.51 -1.93 11.67
CA THR A 167 -12.17 -0.65 11.39
C THR A 167 -11.42 0.54 11.98
N SER A 168 -10.84 0.41 13.17
CA SER A 168 -10.08 1.50 13.81
C SER A 168 -8.78 1.82 13.06
N ILE A 169 -8.05 0.82 12.57
CA ILE A 169 -6.86 1.03 11.74
C ILE A 169 -7.25 1.64 10.39
N VAL A 170 -8.23 1.07 9.68
CA VAL A 170 -8.71 1.60 8.38
C VAL A 170 -9.15 3.06 8.52
N ASN A 171 -9.93 3.38 9.56
CA ASN A 171 -10.38 4.73 9.87
C ASN A 171 -9.21 5.69 10.20
N SER A 172 -8.13 5.18 10.80
CA SER A 172 -6.91 5.96 11.04
C SER A 172 -6.25 6.36 9.73
N PHE A 173 -6.14 5.42 8.77
CA PHE A 173 -5.60 5.70 7.44
C PHE A 173 -6.52 6.62 6.63
N MET A 174 -7.84 6.47 6.71
CA MET A 174 -8.80 7.41 6.10
C MET A 174 -8.58 8.83 6.61
N THR A 175 -8.46 9.00 7.93
CA THR A 175 -8.22 10.30 8.55
C THR A 175 -6.88 10.87 8.11
N LYS A 176 -5.80 10.10 8.25
CA LYS A 176 -4.45 10.57 7.96
C LYS A 176 -4.26 10.88 6.47
N PHE A 177 -4.78 10.04 5.57
CA PHE A 177 -4.70 10.30 4.14
C PHE A 177 -5.41 11.60 3.78
N ASP A 178 -6.61 11.84 4.31
CA ASP A 178 -7.33 13.09 4.07
C ASP A 178 -6.64 14.32 4.68
N ASP A 179 -5.97 14.20 5.83
CA ASP A 179 -5.15 15.27 6.40
C ASP A 179 -4.03 15.66 5.43
N LEU A 180 -3.30 14.68 4.89
CA LEU A 180 -2.24 14.93 3.92
C LEU A 180 -2.80 15.43 2.58
N TRP A 181 -3.90 14.84 2.10
CA TRP A 181 -4.58 15.21 0.85
C TRP A 181 -5.15 16.63 0.88
N THR A 182 -5.54 17.14 2.04
CA THR A 182 -6.07 18.50 2.18
C THR A 182 -5.04 19.51 2.68
N SER A 183 -3.86 19.06 3.12
CA SER A 183 -2.78 19.93 3.57
C SER A 183 -2.28 20.84 2.44
N ALA A 184 -2.38 22.15 2.65
CA ALA A 184 -1.85 23.19 1.77
C ALA A 184 -0.41 23.61 2.14
N THR A 185 0.12 23.11 3.26
CA THR A 185 1.45 23.47 3.78
C THR A 185 2.47 22.36 3.57
N GLU A 186 2.05 21.09 3.58
CA GLU A 186 2.96 19.95 3.42
C GLU A 186 2.93 19.34 2.02
N PHE A 187 1.83 19.53 1.29
CA PHE A 187 1.62 18.96 -0.03
C PHE A 187 1.25 20.04 -1.03
N ALA A 188 1.65 19.82 -2.29
CA ALA A 188 1.27 20.64 -3.43
C ALA A 188 0.68 19.75 -4.53
N ASN A 189 -0.11 20.35 -5.41
CA ASN A 189 -0.71 19.63 -6.52
C ASN A 189 0.39 19.26 -7.54
N TYR A 190 0.38 18.00 -7.98
CA TYR A 190 1.28 17.50 -9.00
C TYR A 190 0.58 17.45 -10.36
N ALA A 191 -0.55 16.76 -10.45
CA ALA A 191 -1.28 16.54 -11.69
C ALA A 191 -2.78 16.39 -11.46
N ASN A 192 -3.59 16.85 -12.42
CA ASN A 192 -5.03 16.58 -12.53
C ASN A 192 -5.90 16.92 -11.28
N VAL A 193 -5.40 17.76 -10.37
CA VAL A 193 -6.18 18.29 -9.25
C VAL A 193 -6.84 19.59 -9.70
N ASN A 194 -8.05 19.48 -10.25
CA ASN A 194 -8.76 20.59 -10.90
C ASN A 194 -9.85 21.25 -10.02
N GLY A 195 -10.05 20.75 -8.80
CA GLY A 195 -11.09 21.20 -7.87
C GLY A 195 -10.54 21.55 -6.48
N PRO A 196 -11.41 21.99 -5.55
CA PRO A 196 -11.01 22.23 -4.17
C PRO A 196 -10.50 20.94 -3.52
N LEU A 197 -9.53 21.07 -2.62
CA LEU A 197 -9.08 19.96 -1.79
C LEU A 197 -10.16 19.65 -0.74
N VAL A 198 -10.75 18.47 -0.82
CA VAL A 198 -11.81 18.01 0.08
C VAL A 198 -11.42 16.71 0.74
N ARG A 199 -11.96 16.47 1.93
CA ARG A 199 -11.94 15.17 2.58
C ARG A 199 -12.98 14.27 1.91
N ASN A 200 -12.64 12.99 1.74
CA ASN A 200 -13.60 11.97 1.28
C ASN A 200 -14.23 11.22 2.45
N TYR A 201 -13.61 11.28 3.64
CA TYR A 201 -14.03 10.53 4.80
C TYR A 201 -14.36 11.45 5.99
N PRO A 202 -15.21 10.99 6.94
CA PRO A 202 -15.26 11.59 8.25
C PRO A 202 -13.88 11.59 8.92
N THR A 203 -13.67 12.53 9.85
CA THR A 203 -12.52 12.48 10.75
C THR A 203 -12.79 11.47 11.85
N PHE A 204 -11.93 10.47 11.97
CA PHE A 204 -11.99 9.44 13.00
C PHE A 204 -10.83 9.61 14.00
N PRO A 205 -10.98 9.14 15.25
CA PRO A 205 -9.83 9.03 16.15
C PRO A 205 -8.80 8.06 15.57
N ILE A 206 -7.52 8.39 15.73
CA ILE A 206 -6.42 7.48 15.39
C ILE A 206 -6.36 6.35 16.42
N ASP A 207 -6.27 5.12 15.94
CA ASP A 207 -6.09 3.94 16.79
C ASP A 207 -4.80 4.09 17.61
N PRO A 208 -4.82 3.84 18.93
CA PRO A 208 -3.64 3.99 19.79
C PRO A 208 -2.48 3.06 19.39
N GLU A 209 -2.73 2.00 18.64
CA GLU A 209 -1.69 1.13 18.10
C GLU A 209 -0.94 1.76 16.93
N MET A 210 -1.52 2.75 16.24
CA MET A 210 -0.88 3.43 15.11
C MET A 210 0.10 4.53 15.54
N ASN A 211 1.10 4.78 14.70
CA ASN A 211 2.06 5.86 14.87
C ASN A 211 2.34 6.48 13.50
N PHE A 212 2.02 7.76 13.32
CA PHE A 212 2.24 8.45 12.06
C PHE A 212 3.30 9.57 12.20
N PRO A 213 4.60 9.26 12.08
CA PRO A 213 5.63 10.27 12.04
C PRO A 213 5.44 11.26 10.87
N PRO A 214 5.80 12.54 11.04
CA PRO A 214 6.42 13.14 12.23
C PRO A 214 5.42 13.63 13.29
N ASP A 215 4.11 13.53 13.06
CA ASP A 215 3.07 13.97 14.00
C ASP A 215 3.22 13.24 15.35
N ASP A 216 3.53 11.95 15.27
CA ASP A 216 3.83 11.12 16.44
C ASP A 216 5.32 10.76 16.52
N SER A 217 5.83 10.68 17.74
CA SER A 217 7.22 10.26 17.99
C SER A 217 7.33 8.75 18.13
N TYR A 218 7.68 8.06 17.04
CA TYR A 218 8.06 6.64 17.08
C TYR A 218 9.12 6.38 18.16
N ARG A 219 10.11 7.27 18.24
CA ARG A 219 11.20 7.21 19.22
C ARG A 219 10.68 7.20 20.66
N ALA A 220 9.86 8.16 21.04
CA ALA A 220 9.36 8.24 22.41
C ALA A 220 8.52 7.00 22.76
N ARG A 221 7.68 6.55 21.81
CA ARG A 221 6.83 5.38 21.98
C ARG A 221 7.64 4.10 22.13
N SER A 222 8.62 3.86 21.26
CA SER A 222 9.46 2.66 21.31
C SER A 222 10.35 2.62 22.55
N ILE A 223 11.00 3.73 22.92
CA ILE A 223 11.87 3.79 24.12
C ILE A 223 11.07 3.51 25.39
N ALA A 224 9.84 4.02 25.51
CA ALA A 224 8.98 3.73 26.64
C ALA A 224 8.66 2.22 26.75
N ALA A 225 8.38 1.56 25.61
CA ALA A 225 8.17 0.12 25.57
C ALA A 225 9.43 -0.66 25.97
N TYR A 226 10.62 -0.24 25.49
CA TYR A 226 11.89 -0.89 25.83
C TYR A 226 12.19 -0.80 27.34
N ALA A 227 11.86 0.32 27.97
CA ALA A 227 12.03 0.51 29.40
C ALA A 227 11.10 -0.39 30.24
N ALA A 228 9.90 -0.68 29.73
CA ALA A 228 8.91 -1.54 30.39
C ALA A 228 9.20 -3.04 30.24
N GLU A 229 9.98 -3.44 29.22
CA GLU A 229 10.32 -4.84 28.97
C GLU A 229 11.27 -5.42 30.05
N THR A 230 10.96 -6.63 30.52
CA THR A 230 11.64 -7.30 31.65
C THR A 230 12.05 -8.73 31.36
N GLN A 231 11.59 -9.32 30.26
CA GLN A 231 11.79 -10.72 29.91
C GLN A 231 12.84 -10.86 28.82
N LYS A 232 12.59 -10.36 27.61
CA LYS A 232 13.47 -10.47 26.43
C LYS A 232 13.14 -9.37 25.41
N MET A 233 14.13 -8.99 24.60
CA MET A 233 13.93 -8.03 23.52
C MET A 233 14.59 -8.51 22.22
N ASP A 234 13.83 -8.54 21.14
CA ASP A 234 14.34 -8.79 19.79
C ASP A 234 14.21 -7.52 18.96
N VAL A 235 15.30 -7.13 18.30
CA VAL A 235 15.37 -5.94 17.46
C VAL A 235 15.69 -6.36 16.04
N PHE A 236 14.81 -6.01 15.12
CA PHE A 236 15.00 -6.15 13.69
C PHE A 236 14.98 -4.74 13.10
N MET A 237 16.09 -4.29 12.55
CA MET A 237 16.20 -2.92 12.07
C MET A 237 17.15 -2.82 10.89
N PHE A 238 16.68 -2.29 9.76
CA PHE A 238 17.51 -2.05 8.58
C PHE A 238 18.70 -1.14 8.89
N ARG A 239 18.46 -0.02 9.59
CA ARG A 239 19.52 0.93 9.96
C ARG A 239 19.22 1.66 11.27
N ILE A 240 20.17 1.70 12.19
CA ILE A 240 20.06 2.44 13.46
C ILE A 240 20.98 3.66 13.44
N THR A 241 20.45 4.83 13.09
CA THR A 241 21.19 6.11 13.15
C THR A 241 20.84 6.97 14.36
N ASP A 242 19.76 6.63 15.06
CA ASP A 242 19.32 7.34 16.24
C ASP A 242 19.97 6.78 17.51
N LEU A 243 20.96 7.50 18.05
CA LEU A 243 21.69 7.10 19.25
C LEU A 243 20.77 6.91 20.47
N GLN A 244 19.60 7.57 20.52
CA GLN A 244 18.68 7.38 21.64
C GLN A 244 18.02 5.99 21.61
N GLN A 245 17.76 5.43 20.43
CA GLN A 245 17.30 4.04 20.30
C GLN A 245 18.39 3.08 20.75
N THR A 246 19.63 3.30 20.29
CA THR A 246 20.79 2.47 20.70
C THR A 246 20.99 2.50 22.21
N ASN A 247 20.98 3.68 22.83
CA ASN A 247 21.15 3.83 24.27
C ASN A 247 20.02 3.16 25.05
N ALA A 248 18.78 3.24 24.57
CA ALA A 248 17.64 2.58 25.20
C ALA A 248 17.77 1.05 25.16
N VAL A 249 18.17 0.47 24.02
CA VAL A 249 18.46 -0.96 23.90
C VAL A 249 19.61 -1.40 24.82
N LEU A 250 20.69 -0.62 24.90
CA LEU A 250 21.79 -0.88 25.83
C LEU A 250 21.34 -0.80 27.30
N ALA A 251 20.41 0.10 27.63
CA ALA A 251 19.81 0.17 28.96
C ALA A 251 18.95 -1.07 29.28
N VAL A 252 18.29 -1.68 28.29
CA VAL A 252 17.62 -2.98 28.45
C VAL A 252 18.64 -4.07 28.80
N LEU A 253 19.70 -4.17 28.00
CA LEU A 253 20.79 -5.13 28.25
C LEU A 253 21.44 -4.91 29.63
N GLY A 254 21.66 -3.65 30.04
CA GLY A 254 22.24 -3.30 31.33
C GLY A 254 21.40 -3.69 32.54
N ARG A 255 20.08 -3.90 32.37
CA ARG A 255 19.19 -4.47 33.40
C ARG A 255 19.26 -6.00 33.48
N GLY A 256 20.05 -6.65 32.62
CA GLY A 256 20.15 -8.11 32.53
C GLY A 256 19.06 -8.76 31.66
N VAL A 257 18.26 -7.97 30.94
CA VAL A 257 17.26 -8.49 29.98
C VAL A 257 18.00 -8.93 28.70
N PRO A 258 17.86 -10.19 28.25
CA PRO A 258 18.47 -10.65 27.00
C PRO A 258 17.99 -9.87 25.78
N VAL A 259 18.93 -9.45 24.93
CA VAL A 259 18.67 -8.72 23.68
C VAL A 259 19.24 -9.49 22.49
N ARG A 260 18.45 -9.66 21.41
CA ARG A 260 18.94 -10.06 20.09
C ARG A 260 18.78 -8.91 19.10
N LEU A 261 19.76 -8.71 18.22
CA LEU A 261 19.73 -7.70 17.17
C LEU A 261 19.98 -8.36 15.81
N ILE A 262 19.10 -8.10 14.87
CA ILE A 262 19.22 -8.42 13.45
C ILE A 262 19.20 -7.09 12.69
N THR A 263 20.24 -6.86 11.91
CA THR A 263 20.46 -5.63 11.12
C THR A 263 21.20 -6.00 9.85
N ASP A 264 21.02 -5.20 8.82
CA ASP A 264 21.76 -5.35 7.57
C ASP A 264 23.17 -4.75 7.70
N GLU A 265 24.11 -5.27 6.92
CA GLU A 265 25.39 -4.60 6.67
C GLU A 265 25.11 -3.38 5.79
N THR A 266 24.99 -2.20 6.41
CA THR A 266 24.69 -0.93 5.70
C THR A 266 25.92 -0.12 5.35
#